data_AF-A0ABD2YID0-F1
#
_entry.id   AF-A0ABD2YID0-F1
#
_cell.length_a   1.000
_cell.length_b   1.000
_cell.length_c   1.000
_cell.angle_alpha   90.00
_cell.angle_beta   90.00
_cell.angle_gamma   90.00
#
_symmetry.space_group_name_H-M   'P 1'
#
loop_
_entity.id
_entity.type
_entity.pdbx_description
1 polymer ?
#
loop_
_entity_poly.entity_id
_entity_poly.type
_entity_poly.pdbx_seq_one_letter_code
_entity_poly.pdbx_strand_id
1 'polypeptide(L)'
;MWIGGFLIVGVAAHATIFMVRDYGLTTRYNDLLDHVLRYRDAIISHLNWACIFLSFHSFGLYIHNDTMSVLGRPQDMFSNTAIRLQPVFAQWIQNTHVLPLGAMVPGATASTSLTLGVLNVSIQWTSIVEERAGGVTCYLLGGIATTWAFFLARIIAVSEIFMLKTPIQAVIYLGLIKEQELAF
;
A
#
# COMPACT_ATOMS: atom_id res chain seq x y z
N MET A 1 -15.01 7.23 -8.77
CA MET A 1 -13.94 6.39 -8.20
C MET A 1 -13.52 5.27 -9.15
N TRP A 2 -14.44 4.40 -9.60
CA TRP A 2 -14.13 3.27 -10.50
C TRP A 2 -13.33 3.62 -11.76
N ILE A 3 -13.77 4.60 -12.56
CA ILE A 3 -13.06 4.99 -13.79
C ILE A 3 -11.61 5.43 -13.51
N GLY A 4 -11.37 6.15 -12.41
CA GLY A 4 -10.02 6.54 -12.00
C GLY A 4 -9.17 5.33 -11.62
N GLY A 5 -9.74 4.36 -10.90
CA GLY A 5 -9.06 3.10 -10.57
C GLY A 5 -8.66 2.30 -11.81
N PHE A 6 -9.57 2.19 -12.80
CA PHE A 6 -9.26 1.53 -14.07
C PHE A 6 -8.12 2.22 -14.83
N LEU A 7 -8.10 3.56 -14.85
CA LEU A 7 -7.03 4.31 -15.50
C LEU A 7 -5.67 4.10 -14.80
N ILE A 8 -5.63 4.07 -13.46
CA ILE A 8 -4.40 3.82 -12.69
C ILE A 8 -3.82 2.44 -13.00
N VAL A 9 -4.64 1.38 -12.95
CA VAL A 9 -4.21 0.02 -13.30
C VAL A 9 -3.81 -0.07 -14.77
N GLY A 10 -4.52 0.63 -15.66
CA GLY A 10 -4.20 0.73 -17.08
C GLY A 10 -2.82 1.32 -17.34
N VAL A 11 -2.42 2.39 -16.63
CA VAL A 11 -1.08 2.98 -16.73
C VAL A 11 0.00 2.00 -16.27
N ALA A 12 -0.22 1.27 -15.17
CA ALA A 12 0.72 0.24 -14.70
C ALA A 12 0.88 -0.91 -15.70
N ALA A 13 -0.21 -1.33 -16.35
CA ALA A 13 -0.18 -2.34 -17.41
C ALA A 13 0.63 -1.88 -18.62
N HIS A 14 0.41 -0.65 -19.10
CA HIS A 14 1.17 -0.09 -20.22
C HIS A 14 2.65 0.11 -19.88
N ALA A 15 2.97 0.52 -18.65
CA ALA A 15 4.36 0.60 -18.18
C ALA A 15 5.04 -0.77 -18.22
N THR A 16 4.35 -1.85 -17.83
CA THR A 16 4.92 -3.21 -17.90
C THR A 16 5.11 -3.67 -19.35
N ILE A 17 4.16 -3.38 -20.24
CA ILE A 17 4.28 -3.68 -21.68
C ILE A 17 5.50 -2.97 -22.28
N PHE A 18 5.70 -1.69 -21.94
CA PHE A 18 6.87 -0.92 -22.35
C PHE A 18 8.18 -1.56 -21.85
N MET A 19 8.23 -2.00 -20.59
CA MET A 19 9.41 -2.64 -20.00
C MET A 19 9.78 -3.97 -20.67
N VAL A 20 8.80 -4.70 -21.20
CA VAL A 20 9.04 -5.98 -21.91
C VAL A 20 9.37 -5.76 -23.38
N ARG A 21 8.68 -4.83 -24.05
CA ARG A 21 8.73 -4.70 -25.51
C ARG A 21 9.77 -3.69 -25.99
N ASP A 22 9.86 -2.54 -25.33
CA ASP A 22 10.52 -1.35 -25.86
C ASP A 22 11.69 -0.84 -24.98
N TYR A 23 11.95 -1.51 -23.86
CA TYR A 23 13.06 -1.19 -22.96
C TYR A 23 14.32 -1.97 -23.32
N GLY A 24 15.39 -1.25 -23.68
CA GLY A 24 16.70 -1.82 -23.98
C GLY A 24 17.76 -1.39 -22.97
N LEU A 25 18.44 -2.35 -22.35
CA LEU A 25 19.50 -2.11 -21.34
C LEU A 25 20.77 -1.49 -21.95
N THR A 26 21.03 -1.74 -23.23
CA THR A 26 22.25 -1.28 -23.93
C THR A 26 22.15 0.16 -24.40
N THR A 27 20.94 0.71 -24.55
CA THR A 27 20.69 2.06 -25.07
C THR A 27 20.45 3.10 -23.98
N ARG A 28 20.19 2.69 -22.73
CA ARG A 28 19.79 3.58 -21.61
C ARG A 28 20.54 3.28 -20.30
N TYR A 29 21.85 3.05 -20.42
CA TYR A 29 22.72 2.75 -19.28
C TYR A 29 22.87 3.96 -18.34
N ASN A 30 22.82 3.73 -17.02
CA ASN A 30 23.00 4.71 -15.95
C ASN A 30 21.96 5.85 -15.85
N ASP A 31 20.78 5.67 -16.44
CA ASP A 31 19.64 6.54 -16.20
C ASP A 31 18.94 6.24 -14.85
N LEU A 32 18.03 7.11 -14.41
CA LEU A 32 17.25 6.96 -13.18
C LEU A 32 16.46 5.65 -13.15
N LEU A 33 15.87 5.24 -14.27
CA LEU A 33 15.12 3.99 -14.36
C LEU A 33 16.01 2.76 -14.15
N ASP A 34 17.22 2.78 -14.72
CA ASP A 34 18.23 1.75 -14.54
C ASP A 34 18.70 1.68 -13.06
N HIS A 35 18.84 2.83 -12.41
CA HIS A 35 19.11 2.89 -10.97
C HIS A 35 17.99 2.26 -10.14
N VAL A 36 16.72 2.60 -10.41
CA VAL A 36 15.57 2.02 -9.71
C VAL A 36 15.51 0.50 -9.89
N LEU A 37 15.78 0.01 -11.10
CA LEU A 37 15.81 -1.43 -11.40
C LEU A 37 16.91 -2.17 -10.63
N ARG A 38 18.08 -1.55 -10.42
CA ARG A 38 19.17 -2.11 -9.62
C ARG A 38 18.83 -2.26 -8.13
N TYR A 39 17.96 -1.40 -7.60
CA TYR A 39 17.54 -1.44 -6.19
C TYR A 39 16.11 -1.97 -5.98
N ARG A 40 15.52 -2.62 -7.00
CA ARG A 40 14.14 -3.08 -6.96
C ARG A 40 13.82 -3.97 -5.76
N ASP A 41 14.76 -4.80 -5.31
CA ASP A 41 14.52 -5.74 -4.20
C ASP A 41 14.40 -5.00 -2.86
N ALA A 42 15.16 -3.91 -2.68
CA ALA A 42 15.05 -3.02 -1.53
C ALA A 42 13.71 -2.27 -1.55
N ILE A 43 13.30 -1.77 -2.72
CA ILE A 43 12.02 -1.07 -2.89
C ILE A 43 10.84 -2.00 -2.60
N ILE A 44 10.84 -3.21 -3.18
CA ILE A 44 9.77 -4.21 -3.01
C ILE A 44 9.68 -4.68 -1.55
N SER A 45 10.82 -4.91 -0.88
CA SER A 45 10.83 -5.35 0.53
C SER A 45 10.34 -4.27 1.49
N HIS A 46 10.68 -2.99 1.27
CA HIS A 46 10.14 -1.88 2.07
C HIS A 46 8.65 -1.69 1.85
N LEU A 47 8.18 -1.80 0.60
CA LEU A 47 6.76 -1.71 0.29
C LEU A 47 5.97 -2.87 0.93
N ASN A 48 6.52 -4.10 0.89
CA ASN A 48 5.94 -5.25 1.56
C ASN A 48 5.84 -5.02 3.08
N TRP A 49 6.92 -4.54 3.71
CA TRP A 49 6.90 -4.17 5.12
C TRP A 49 5.83 -3.12 5.42
N ALA A 50 5.74 -2.06 4.61
CA ALA A 50 4.74 -1.00 4.78
C ALA A 50 3.30 -1.53 4.64
N CYS A 51 3.04 -2.42 3.68
CA CYS A 51 1.73 -3.06 3.49
C CYS A 51 1.34 -3.91 4.71
N ILE A 52 2.28 -4.71 5.25
CA ILE A 52 2.05 -5.51 6.45
C ILE A 52 1.78 -4.61 7.65
N PHE A 53 2.64 -3.60 7.85
CA PHE A 53 2.51 -2.63 8.94
C PHE A 53 1.15 -1.92 8.89
N LEU A 54 0.77 -1.36 7.73
CA LEU A 54 -0.49 -0.65 7.56
C LEU A 54 -1.69 -1.55 7.81
N SER A 55 -1.60 -2.83 7.44
CA SER A 55 -2.69 -3.79 7.65
C SER A 55 -2.89 -4.10 9.14
N PHE A 56 -1.82 -4.39 9.89
CA PHE A 56 -1.92 -4.62 11.34
C PHE A 56 -2.41 -3.38 12.10
N HIS A 57 -2.02 -2.18 11.66
CA HIS A 57 -2.35 -0.93 12.37
C HIS A 57 -3.60 -0.21 11.84
N SER A 58 -4.25 -0.74 10.81
CA SER A 58 -5.55 -0.25 10.33
C SER A 58 -6.60 -1.34 10.55
N PHE A 59 -6.53 -2.41 9.76
CA PHE A 59 -7.48 -3.52 9.84
C PHE A 59 -7.42 -4.25 11.19
N GLY A 60 -6.22 -4.43 11.75
CA GLY A 60 -6.07 -5.04 13.08
C GLY A 60 -6.78 -4.25 14.20
N LEU A 61 -6.89 -2.93 14.09
CA LEU A 61 -7.63 -2.12 15.07
C LEU A 61 -9.14 -2.37 15.00
N TYR A 62 -9.69 -2.69 13.82
CA TYR A 62 -11.10 -3.08 13.69
C TYR A 62 -11.37 -4.41 14.39
N ILE A 63 -10.52 -5.43 14.17
CA ILE A 63 -10.64 -6.73 14.86
C ILE A 63 -10.47 -6.56 16.38
N HIS A 64 -9.51 -5.72 16.82
CA HIS A 64 -9.35 -5.37 18.23
C HIS A 64 -10.64 -4.81 18.80
N ASN A 65 -11.24 -3.82 18.13
CA ASN A 65 -12.48 -3.21 18.57
C ASN A 65 -13.66 -4.19 18.59
N ASP A 66 -13.80 -5.05 17.57
CA ASP A 66 -14.83 -6.09 17.55
C ASP A 66 -14.66 -7.06 18.73
N THR A 67 -13.42 -7.46 19.02
CA THR A 67 -13.11 -8.36 20.14
C THR A 67 -13.39 -7.70 21.48
N MET A 68 -12.98 -6.44 21.68
CA MET A 68 -13.24 -5.70 22.92
C MET A 68 -14.72 -5.40 23.12
N SER A 69 -15.47 -5.20 22.03
CA SER A 69 -16.92 -5.07 22.05
C SER A 69 -17.60 -6.36 22.52
N VAL A 70 -17.22 -7.53 21.94
CA VAL A 70 -17.77 -8.84 22.32
C VAL A 70 -17.39 -9.23 23.76
N LEU A 71 -16.19 -8.89 24.21
CA LEU A 71 -15.73 -9.14 25.59
C LEU A 71 -16.38 -8.21 26.63
N GLY A 72 -17.23 -7.26 26.20
CA GLY A 72 -17.88 -6.31 27.11
C GLY A 72 -16.90 -5.33 27.76
N ARG A 73 -15.80 -4.99 27.08
CA ARG A 73 -14.75 -4.07 27.54
C ARG A 73 -14.72 -2.78 26.70
N PRO A 74 -15.79 -1.97 26.68
CA PRO A 74 -15.85 -0.76 25.85
C PRO A 74 -14.81 0.30 26.23
N GLN A 75 -14.31 0.29 27.47
CA GLN A 75 -13.25 1.18 27.94
C GLN A 75 -11.88 0.92 27.28
N ASP A 76 -11.68 -0.26 26.68
CA ASP A 76 -10.42 -0.65 26.02
C ASP A 76 -10.51 -0.57 24.49
N MET A 77 -11.62 -0.02 23.96
CA MET A 77 -11.81 0.19 22.53
C MET A 77 -11.12 1.47 22.06
N PHE A 78 -10.62 1.45 20.83
CA PHE A 78 -10.21 2.66 20.13
C PHE A 78 -11.46 3.41 19.64
N SER A 79 -11.81 4.51 20.32
CA SER A 79 -13.02 5.29 20.09
C SER A 79 -12.91 6.72 20.64
N ASN A 80 -13.91 7.56 20.39
CA ASN A 80 -13.95 8.93 20.93
C ASN A 80 -14.17 9.00 22.44
N THR A 81 -14.73 7.93 23.02
CA THR A 81 -15.11 7.89 24.44
C THR A 81 -14.12 7.12 25.29
N ALA A 82 -13.28 6.28 24.67
CA ALA A 82 -12.23 5.51 25.33
C ALA A 82 -10.84 5.91 24.80
N ILE A 83 -10.11 5.01 24.13
CA ILE A 83 -8.75 5.29 23.63
C ILE A 83 -8.85 6.07 22.30
N ARG A 84 -8.44 7.34 22.31
CA ARG A 84 -8.64 8.26 21.18
C ARG A 84 -7.48 8.22 20.19
N LEU A 85 -7.77 7.95 18.91
CA LEU A 85 -6.87 8.15 17.79
C LEU A 85 -7.34 9.34 16.95
N GLN A 86 -6.87 10.55 17.29
CA GLN A 86 -7.32 11.78 16.62
C GLN A 86 -6.43 12.11 15.40
N PRO A 87 -7.01 12.52 14.26
CA PRO A 87 -6.25 12.94 13.08
C PRO A 87 -5.79 14.41 13.23
N VAL A 88 -4.86 14.66 14.15
CA VAL A 88 -4.39 16.01 14.52
C VAL A 88 -3.91 16.81 13.30
N PHE A 89 -3.23 16.18 12.34
CA PHE A 89 -2.77 16.86 11.14
C PHE A 89 -3.90 17.25 10.19
N ALA A 90 -4.92 16.39 10.04
CA ALA A 90 -6.09 16.75 9.23
C ALA A 90 -6.87 17.89 9.87
N GLN A 91 -7.02 17.88 11.20
CA GLN A 91 -7.63 18.97 11.96
C GLN A 91 -6.84 20.27 11.81
N TRP A 92 -5.51 20.21 11.89
CA TRP A 92 -4.65 21.36 11.67
C TRP A 92 -4.80 21.95 10.26
N ILE A 93 -4.79 21.11 9.21
CA ILE A 93 -5.04 21.55 7.83
C ILE A 93 -6.43 22.15 7.71
N GLN A 94 -7.46 21.52 8.28
CA GLN A 94 -8.82 22.09 8.24
C GLN A 94 -8.87 23.48 8.88
N ASN A 95 -8.17 23.68 10.00
CA ASN A 95 -8.13 24.98 10.66
C ASN A 95 -7.47 26.05 9.78
N THR A 96 -6.43 25.74 8.99
CA THR A 96 -5.84 26.73 8.07
C THR A 96 -6.80 27.14 6.96
N HIS A 97 -7.73 26.25 6.56
CA HIS A 97 -8.77 26.54 5.56
C HIS A 97 -9.98 27.30 6.12
N VAL A 98 -10.15 27.35 7.45
CA VAL A 98 -11.27 28.02 8.16
C VAL A 98 -10.82 29.33 8.83
N LEU A 99 -9.50 29.61 8.92
CA LEU A 99 -8.97 30.90 9.36
C LEU A 99 -9.57 32.07 8.54
N PRO A 100 -9.71 33.28 9.13
CA PRO A 100 -10.56 34.33 8.60
C PRO A 100 -10.34 34.58 7.10
N LEU A 101 -11.40 34.37 6.34
CA LEU A 101 -11.46 34.67 4.92
C LEU A 101 -11.14 36.15 4.69
N GLY A 102 -9.95 36.41 4.16
CA GLY A 102 -9.38 37.74 4.00
C GLY A 102 -7.95 37.86 4.53
N ALA A 103 -7.53 37.05 5.51
CA ALA A 103 -6.17 37.09 6.05
C ALA A 103 -5.16 36.32 5.18
N MET A 104 -5.53 35.14 4.66
CA MET A 104 -4.67 34.34 3.76
C MET A 104 -4.98 34.55 2.28
N VAL A 105 -6.23 34.91 1.94
CA VAL A 105 -6.65 35.20 0.56
C VAL A 105 -7.47 36.49 0.57
N PRO A 106 -6.85 37.65 0.27
CA PRO A 106 -7.55 38.91 0.17
C PRO A 106 -8.65 38.87 -0.89
N GLY A 107 -9.88 39.24 -0.53
CA GLY A 107 -11.03 39.25 -1.45
C GLY A 107 -11.82 37.94 -1.54
N ALA A 108 -11.42 36.88 -0.83
CA ALA A 108 -12.24 35.67 -0.72
C ALA A 108 -13.46 35.94 0.17
N THR A 109 -14.66 35.78 -0.38
CA THR A 109 -15.94 36.01 0.32
C THR A 109 -16.61 34.73 0.81
N ALA A 110 -16.08 33.56 0.44
CA ALA A 110 -16.58 32.25 0.85
C ALA A 110 -15.47 31.19 0.89
N SER A 111 -15.61 30.18 1.77
CA SER A 111 -14.70 29.03 1.84
C SER A 111 -14.66 28.27 0.51
N THR A 112 -13.54 27.62 0.20
CA THR A 112 -13.38 26.86 -1.06
C THR A 112 -14.34 25.67 -1.22
N SER A 113 -15.07 25.29 -0.17
CA SER A 113 -16.24 24.42 -0.25
C SER A 113 -17.35 24.86 0.71
N LEU A 114 -18.61 24.70 0.31
CA LEU A 114 -19.79 24.97 1.16
C LEU A 114 -19.88 24.03 2.37
N THR A 115 -19.30 22.83 2.27
CA THR A 115 -19.25 21.82 3.34
C THR A 115 -18.18 22.10 4.40
N LEU A 116 -17.05 22.75 4.07
CA LEU A 116 -16.06 23.19 5.06
C LEU A 116 -16.49 24.46 5.83
N GLY A 117 -17.34 25.30 5.25
CA GLY A 117 -17.67 26.63 5.82
C GLY A 117 -18.79 26.65 6.85
N VAL A 118 -19.68 25.64 6.89
CA VAL A 118 -20.91 25.67 7.72
C VAL A 118 -20.95 24.56 8.77
N LEU A 119 -20.17 23.50 8.60
CA LEU A 119 -19.95 22.53 9.66
C LEU A 119 -18.58 22.85 10.26
N ASN A 120 -18.55 23.31 11.51
CA ASN A 120 -17.55 22.77 12.42
C ASN A 120 -17.80 21.27 12.38
N VAL A 121 -17.14 20.58 11.44
CA VAL A 121 -17.15 19.13 11.37
C VAL A 121 -16.45 18.72 12.65
N SER A 122 -17.23 18.55 13.72
CA SER A 122 -17.07 17.35 14.50
C SER A 122 -16.86 16.28 13.46
N ILE A 123 -15.62 15.82 13.33
CA ILE A 123 -15.29 14.56 12.68
C ILE A 123 -16.10 13.59 13.51
N GLN A 124 -17.37 13.47 13.20
CA GLN A 124 -18.30 12.70 13.94
C GLN A 124 -18.01 11.33 13.37
N TRP A 125 -17.16 10.61 14.09
CA TRP A 125 -16.80 9.23 13.83
C TRP A 125 -18.02 8.27 13.85
N THR A 126 -19.24 8.79 13.74
CA THR A 126 -20.47 7.99 13.63
C THR A 126 -20.53 7.19 12.35
N SER A 127 -19.69 7.46 11.33
CA SER A 127 -19.62 6.60 10.15
C SER A 127 -18.86 5.28 10.36
N ILE A 128 -18.01 5.14 11.39
CA ILE A 128 -17.26 3.89 11.61
C ILE A 128 -18.16 2.76 12.15
N VAL A 129 -19.28 3.10 12.80
CA VAL A 129 -20.21 2.12 13.39
C VAL A 129 -21.48 1.89 12.56
N GLU A 130 -21.78 2.75 11.59
CA GLU A 130 -23.03 2.70 10.81
C GLU A 130 -22.90 2.09 9.40
N GLU A 131 -21.68 1.82 8.91
CA GLU A 131 -21.49 1.06 7.66
C GLU A 131 -21.25 -0.43 7.90
N ARG A 132 -22.26 -1.12 8.47
CA ARG A 132 -22.25 -2.60 8.60
C ARG A 132 -22.08 -3.33 7.26
N ALA A 133 -22.34 -2.67 6.12
CA ALA A 133 -22.16 -3.23 4.77
C ALA A 133 -20.83 -2.80 4.09
N GLY A 134 -20.39 -1.56 4.30
CA GLY A 134 -19.10 -1.06 3.79
C GLY A 134 -17.91 -1.69 4.53
N GLY A 135 -18.05 -1.87 5.84
CA GLY A 135 -17.09 -2.57 6.68
C GLY A 135 -16.81 -3.98 6.20
N VAL A 136 -17.84 -4.76 5.83
CA VAL A 136 -17.69 -6.14 5.31
C VAL A 136 -16.93 -6.18 3.99
N THR A 137 -17.16 -5.20 3.10
CA THR A 137 -16.44 -5.12 1.81
C THR A 137 -14.96 -4.81 2.03
N CYS A 138 -14.64 -3.88 2.94
CA CYS A 138 -13.27 -3.57 3.33
C CYS A 138 -12.61 -4.73 4.12
N TYR A 139 -13.37 -5.45 4.94
CA TYR A 139 -12.92 -6.65 5.67
C TYR A 139 -12.54 -7.77 4.70
N LEU A 140 -13.39 -8.05 3.71
CA LEU A 140 -13.17 -9.13 2.75
C LEU A 140 -12.08 -8.77 1.74
N LEU A 141 -12.11 -7.58 1.14
CA LEU A 141 -11.10 -7.15 0.17
C LEU A 141 -9.74 -6.91 0.85
N GLY A 142 -9.72 -6.32 2.05
CA GLY A 142 -8.51 -6.10 2.83
C GLY A 142 -7.89 -7.40 3.33
N GLY A 143 -8.71 -8.34 3.83
CA GLY A 143 -8.27 -9.68 4.26
C GLY A 143 -7.76 -10.54 3.10
N ILE A 144 -8.42 -10.46 1.94
CA ILE A 144 -7.95 -11.11 0.72
C ILE A 144 -6.64 -10.47 0.25
N ALA A 145 -6.54 -9.14 0.22
CA ALA A 145 -5.33 -8.44 -0.21
C ALA A 145 -4.13 -8.69 0.71
N THR A 146 -4.32 -8.76 2.03
CA THR A 146 -3.26 -9.12 2.98
C THR A 146 -2.82 -10.57 2.82
N THR A 147 -3.77 -11.48 2.67
CA THR A 147 -3.47 -12.90 2.41
C THR A 147 -2.73 -13.06 1.09
N TRP A 148 -3.17 -12.35 0.04
CA TRP A 148 -2.52 -12.36 -1.28
C TRP A 148 -1.13 -11.73 -1.25
N ALA A 149 -0.92 -10.64 -0.51
CA ALA A 149 0.38 -10.02 -0.33
C ALA A 149 1.37 -10.97 0.36
N PHE A 150 0.91 -11.74 1.36
CA PHE A 150 1.73 -12.74 2.04
C PHE A 150 2.13 -13.89 1.11
N PHE A 151 1.19 -14.38 0.28
CA PHE A 151 1.48 -15.41 -0.73
C PHE A 151 2.41 -14.90 -1.82
N LEU A 152 2.25 -13.67 -2.29
CA LEU A 152 3.10 -13.08 -3.34
C LEU A 152 4.51 -12.79 -2.84
N ALA A 153 4.66 -12.24 -1.63
CA ALA A 153 5.95 -12.04 -0.99
C ALA A 153 6.70 -13.37 -0.82
N ARG A 154 5.99 -14.45 -0.47
CA ARG A 154 6.57 -15.78 -0.30
C ARG A 154 6.90 -16.45 -1.64
N ILE A 155 6.09 -16.29 -2.67
CA ILE A 155 6.38 -16.80 -4.03
C ILE A 155 7.59 -16.09 -4.64
N ILE A 156 7.70 -14.76 -4.47
CA ILE A 156 8.85 -13.99 -4.97
C ILE A 156 10.13 -14.41 -4.23
N ALA A 157 10.09 -14.56 -2.91
CA ALA A 157 11.23 -15.07 -2.13
C ALA A 157 11.64 -16.51 -2.49
N VAL A 158 10.67 -17.39 -2.81
CA VAL A 158 10.94 -18.76 -3.26
C VAL A 158 11.47 -18.79 -4.70
N SER A 159 11.02 -17.87 -5.56
CA SER A 159 11.54 -17.76 -6.93
C SER A 159 13.00 -17.28 -6.97
N GLU A 160 13.42 -16.41 -6.04
CA GLU A 160 14.83 -16.03 -5.87
C GLU A 160 15.70 -17.23 -5.45
N ILE A 161 15.20 -18.08 -4.54
CA ILE A 161 15.87 -19.33 -4.15
C ILE A 161 15.96 -20.33 -5.31
N PHE A 162 14.94 -20.39 -6.17
CA PHE A 162 14.93 -21.26 -7.35
C PHE A 162 15.87 -20.73 -8.47
N MET A 163 15.94 -19.41 -8.64
CA MET A 163 16.83 -18.74 -9.61
C MET A 163 18.31 -18.75 -9.17
N LEU A 164 18.60 -18.86 -7.87
CA LEU A 164 19.97 -19.09 -7.37
C LEU A 164 20.44 -20.55 -7.53
N LYS A 165 19.51 -21.51 -7.70
CA LYS A 165 19.86 -22.94 -7.84
C LYS A 165 20.07 -23.37 -9.30
N THR A 166 19.54 -22.64 -10.27
CA THR A 166 19.71 -22.93 -11.71
C THR A 166 21.12 -22.68 -12.25
N PRO A 167 21.89 -21.62 -11.90
CA PRO A 167 23.24 -21.46 -12.43
C PRO A 167 24.23 -22.46 -11.82
N ILE A 168 24.10 -22.81 -10.53
CA ILE A 168 25.02 -23.75 -9.87
C ILE A 168 24.79 -25.19 -10.35
N GLN A 169 23.53 -25.60 -10.55
CA GLN A 169 23.23 -26.91 -11.14
C GLN A 169 23.67 -26.99 -12.61
N ALA A 170 23.45 -25.94 -13.42
CA ALA A 170 23.91 -25.92 -14.81
C ALA A 170 25.45 -26.04 -14.92
N VAL A 171 26.21 -25.41 -14.02
CA VAL A 171 27.68 -25.51 -13.99
C VAL A 171 28.15 -26.91 -13.55
N ILE A 172 27.46 -27.56 -12.61
CA ILE A 172 27.79 -28.94 -12.19
C ILE A 172 27.49 -29.94 -13.31
N TYR A 173 26.34 -29.82 -14.00
CA TYR A 173 26.00 -30.68 -15.12
C TYR A 173 26.93 -30.49 -16.32
N LEU A 174 27.34 -29.25 -16.63
CA LEU A 174 28.30 -28.97 -17.70
C LEU A 174 29.72 -29.46 -17.37
N GLY A 175 30.11 -29.41 -16.08
CA GLY A 175 31.38 -29.95 -15.59
C GLY A 175 31.46 -31.47 -15.70
N LEU A 176 30.37 -32.18 -15.34
CA LEU A 176 30.30 -33.65 -15.48
C LEU A 176 30.27 -34.11 -16.95
N ILE A 177 29.68 -33.33 -17.86
CA ILE A 177 29.69 -33.66 -19.30
C ILE A 177 31.10 -33.48 -19.90
N LYS A 178 31.87 -32.48 -19.46
CA LYS A 178 33.26 -32.28 -19.92
C LYS A 178 34.21 -33.37 -19.44
N GLU A 179 34.03 -33.94 -18.25
CA GLU A 179 34.85 -35.07 -17.81
C GLU A 179 34.51 -36.37 -18.55
N GLN A 180 33.29 -36.55 -19.04
CA GLN A 180 32.92 -37.71 -19.86
C GLN A 180 33.48 -37.64 -21.29
N GLU A 181 33.67 -36.45 -21.87
CA GLU A 181 34.32 -36.31 -23.18
C GLU A 181 35.85 -36.40 -23.15
N LEU A 182 36.49 -36.15 -22.00
CA LEU A 182 37.95 -36.31 -21.84
C LEU A 182 38.36 -37.75 -21.49
N ALA A 183 37.39 -38.66 -21.34
CA ALA A 183 37.60 -40.07 -21.04
C ALA A 183 37.52 -40.99 -22.28
N PHE A 184 37.54 -40.43 -23.50
CA PHE A 184 37.65 -41.14 -24.77
C PHE A 184 38.85 -40.66 -25.60
#